data_AF-I3SG38-F1
#
_entry.id   AF-I3SG38-F1
#
_cell.length_a   1.000
_cell.length_b   1.000
_cell.length_c   1.000
_cell.angle_alpha   90.00
_cell.angle_beta   90.00
_cell.angle_gamma   90.00
#
_symmetry.space_group_name_H-M   'P 1'
#
loop_
_entity.id
_entity.type
_entity.pdbx_description
1 polymer ?
#
loop_
_entity_poly.entity_id
_entity_poly.type
_entity_poly.pdbx_seq_one_letter_code
_entity_poly.pdbx_strand_id
1 'polypeptide(L)'
;MTRDWTIPSQLIQKLTHFLREMFTFGYSHTPPYVTYRVISKDGFMHDPVPITVSDPIMMHDFAITENYAIFMDLPLYFRPKEMVKNKTLIFSFDSTKKARFGVLPRYAKDDKQIRWFELPNCFIFHNANAWEEEDEVVLITCRLENPELNNVGGAVKEKLESFSNELYEMRFNMKTGEASQQKLSASTVDFPRVNESYTGRKQRYVYGTILDSIAKVTGVVKFDLHAKPDSGKTKLEVGGNVQGLYDLGPGKFGSEAVYVPRVPGTDSEEDDGYLILFAHDENTGKSFVHVIDAKTMSADPIAVVELPHRVPYGFHAFFVTEDQLQEQAKL
;
A
#
# COMPACT_ATOMS: atom_id res chain seq x y z
N MET A 1 -26.34 10.98 -20.10
CA MET A 1 -26.74 9.90 -19.17
C MET A 1 -25.94 10.09 -17.89
N THR A 2 -26.57 10.57 -16.83
CA THR A 2 -25.98 10.63 -15.49
C THR A 2 -25.82 9.20 -14.97
N ARG A 3 -24.60 8.66 -15.00
CA ARG A 3 -24.30 7.34 -14.46
C ARG A 3 -24.22 7.42 -12.94
N ASP A 4 -24.66 6.35 -12.30
CA ASP A 4 -24.85 6.26 -10.88
C ASP A 4 -23.50 6.07 -10.15
N TRP A 5 -23.09 7.08 -9.38
CA TRP A 5 -21.89 7.08 -8.53
C TRP A 5 -22.18 6.53 -7.12
N THR A 6 -23.36 5.92 -6.88
CA THR A 6 -23.80 5.52 -5.52
C THR A 6 -23.08 4.29 -4.95
N ILE A 7 -22.32 3.53 -5.75
CA ILE A 7 -21.50 2.43 -5.25
C ILE A 7 -20.17 3.03 -4.77
N PRO A 8 -19.80 2.88 -3.48
CA PRO A 8 -18.58 3.46 -2.95
C PRO A 8 -17.34 3.03 -3.75
N SER A 9 -16.65 3.99 -4.36
CA SER A 9 -15.26 3.81 -4.77
C SER A 9 -14.36 3.96 -3.54
N GLN A 10 -13.41 3.04 -3.35
CA GLN A 10 -12.50 3.03 -2.21
C GLN A 10 -11.46 4.16 -2.27
N LEU A 11 -10.79 4.37 -1.13
CA LEU A 11 -9.76 5.38 -0.92
C LEU A 11 -8.51 5.14 -1.78
N ILE A 12 -8.24 3.89 -2.18
CA ILE A 12 -7.07 3.52 -2.98
C ILE A 12 -7.46 3.21 -4.42
N GLN A 13 -6.82 3.95 -5.33
CA GLN A 13 -6.95 3.82 -6.78
C GLN A 13 -5.55 3.62 -7.36
N LYS A 14 -5.41 2.80 -8.40
CA LYS A 14 -4.13 2.61 -9.07
C LYS A 14 -4.19 3.26 -10.45
N LEU A 15 -3.31 4.22 -10.69
CA LEU A 15 -3.16 4.89 -11.97
C LEU A 15 -2.00 4.23 -12.74
N THR A 16 -2.23 3.93 -14.00
CA THR A 16 -1.13 3.53 -14.91
C THR A 16 -0.64 4.74 -15.67
N HIS A 17 0.59 5.19 -15.43
CA HIS A 17 1.14 6.36 -16.12
C HIS A 17 1.20 6.19 -17.65
N PHE A 18 1.44 4.97 -18.12
CA PHE A 18 1.58 4.67 -19.55
C PHE A 18 0.26 4.57 -20.33
N LEU A 19 -0.86 4.20 -19.68
CA LEU A 19 -2.18 4.16 -20.33
C LEU A 19 -3.04 5.36 -19.98
N ARG A 20 -2.69 6.07 -18.89
CA ARG A 20 -3.52 7.10 -18.26
C ARG A 20 -4.91 6.57 -17.88
N GLU A 21 -5.00 5.28 -17.56
CA GLU A 21 -6.23 4.66 -17.06
C GLU A 21 -6.13 4.45 -15.55
N MET A 22 -7.27 4.59 -14.89
CA MET A 22 -7.42 4.43 -13.46
C MET A 22 -8.22 3.18 -13.14
N PHE A 23 -7.63 2.34 -12.32
CA PHE A 23 -8.21 1.10 -11.84
C PHE A 23 -8.67 1.29 -10.40
N THR A 24 -9.88 0.83 -10.10
CA THR A 24 -10.49 0.98 -8.78
C THR A 24 -11.27 -0.27 -8.43
N PHE A 25 -11.40 -0.52 -7.13
CA PHE A 25 -12.28 -1.54 -6.61
C PHE A 25 -13.23 -0.93 -5.56
N GLY A 26 -14.23 -1.69 -5.16
CA GLY A 26 -15.10 -1.38 -4.02
C GLY A 26 -15.48 -2.65 -3.30
N TYR A 27 -15.38 -2.66 -1.96
CA TYR A 27 -15.95 -3.73 -1.14
C TYR A 27 -17.23 -3.27 -0.41
N SER A 28 -18.08 -4.23 -0.04
CA SER A 28 -19.39 -4.01 0.55
C SER A 28 -19.69 -5.03 1.64
N HIS A 29 -20.61 -4.68 2.55
CA HIS A 29 -21.14 -5.59 3.56
C HIS A 29 -22.30 -6.47 3.04
N THR A 30 -22.76 -6.23 1.81
CA THR A 30 -23.79 -7.04 1.12
C THR A 30 -23.33 -7.43 -0.28
N PRO A 31 -23.76 -8.58 -0.84
CA PRO A 31 -23.42 -8.98 -2.19
C PRO A 31 -23.85 -7.95 -3.27
N PRO A 32 -23.05 -7.75 -4.33
CA PRO A 32 -21.70 -8.27 -4.52
C PRO A 32 -20.72 -7.64 -3.51
N TYR A 33 -19.95 -8.48 -2.80
CA TYR A 33 -19.06 -8.04 -1.73
C TYR A 33 -17.83 -7.30 -2.24
N VAL A 34 -17.37 -7.60 -3.45
CA VAL A 34 -16.24 -6.92 -4.09
C VAL A 34 -16.62 -6.63 -5.54
N THR A 35 -16.29 -5.43 -6.01
CA THR A 35 -16.45 -4.99 -7.40
C THR A 35 -15.18 -4.34 -7.89
N TYR A 36 -14.92 -4.44 -9.18
CA TYR A 36 -13.76 -3.86 -9.86
C TYR A 36 -14.21 -3.01 -11.05
N ARG A 37 -13.53 -1.88 -11.29
CA ARG A 37 -13.87 -0.94 -12.36
C ARG A 37 -12.59 -0.40 -13.00
N VAL A 38 -12.74 -0.08 -14.28
CA VAL A 38 -11.76 0.69 -15.06
C VAL A 38 -12.37 2.04 -15.38
N ILE A 39 -11.60 3.10 -15.19
CA ILE A 39 -11.91 4.45 -15.62
C ILE A 39 -10.86 4.80 -16.66
N SER A 40 -11.34 5.03 -17.87
CA SER A 40 -10.52 5.38 -19.03
C SER A 40 -9.93 6.79 -18.89
N LYS A 41 -8.94 7.11 -19.73
CA LYS A 41 -8.22 8.39 -19.71
C LYS A 41 -9.10 9.63 -19.93
N ASP A 42 -10.25 9.47 -20.58
CA ASP A 42 -11.26 10.50 -20.80
C ASP A 42 -12.29 10.57 -19.67
N GLY A 43 -12.06 9.85 -18.57
CA GLY A 43 -12.92 9.82 -17.39
C GLY A 43 -14.16 8.95 -17.56
N PHE A 44 -14.28 8.17 -18.64
CA PHE A 44 -15.40 7.25 -18.81
C PHE A 44 -15.24 6.04 -17.87
N MET A 45 -16.18 5.93 -16.94
CA MET A 45 -16.27 4.81 -16.01
C MET A 45 -17.00 3.62 -16.64
N HIS A 46 -16.28 2.51 -16.80
CA HIS A 46 -16.83 1.25 -17.27
C HIS A 46 -17.71 0.57 -16.21
N ASP A 47 -18.55 -0.35 -16.67
CA ASP A 47 -19.44 -1.13 -15.80
C ASP A 47 -18.61 -1.96 -14.80
N PRO A 48 -19.11 -2.16 -13.55
CA PRO A 48 -18.38 -2.91 -12.55
C PRO A 48 -18.35 -4.40 -12.87
N VAL A 49 -17.22 -5.03 -12.61
CA VAL A 49 -17.04 -6.48 -12.62
C VAL A 49 -17.15 -6.98 -11.18
N PRO A 50 -18.18 -7.78 -10.83
CA PRO A 50 -18.25 -8.42 -9.53
C PRO A 50 -17.12 -9.43 -9.37
N ILE A 51 -16.48 -9.44 -8.20
CA ILE A 51 -15.47 -10.43 -7.83
C ILE A 51 -16.08 -11.33 -6.75
N THR A 52 -16.21 -12.62 -7.06
CA THR A 52 -16.85 -13.57 -6.15
C THR A 52 -15.94 -13.90 -4.97
N VAL A 53 -16.35 -13.45 -3.78
CA VAL A 53 -15.82 -13.86 -2.47
C VAL A 53 -16.96 -14.37 -1.60
N SER A 54 -16.68 -15.25 -0.64
CA SER A 54 -17.73 -15.98 0.11
C SER A 54 -18.40 -15.14 1.20
N ASP A 55 -17.68 -14.16 1.74
CA ASP A 55 -18.07 -13.41 2.93
C ASP A 55 -17.72 -11.93 2.75
N PRO A 56 -18.37 -11.02 3.49
CA PRO A 56 -17.95 -9.61 3.53
C PRO A 56 -16.64 -9.50 4.28
N ILE A 57 -15.55 -9.31 3.54
CA ILE A 57 -14.21 -9.08 4.07
C ILE A 57 -13.83 -7.60 4.00
N MET A 58 -12.85 -7.21 4.80
CA MET A 58 -12.14 -5.95 4.63
C MET A 58 -11.05 -6.14 3.57
N MET A 59 -11.19 -5.40 2.46
CA MET A 59 -10.16 -5.31 1.42
C MET A 59 -9.72 -3.84 1.34
N HIS A 60 -8.55 -3.52 1.91
CA HIS A 60 -8.09 -2.12 1.99
C HIS A 60 -7.48 -1.62 0.69
N ASP A 61 -6.74 -2.50 0.01
CA ASP A 61 -6.01 -2.19 -1.22
C ASP A 61 -6.16 -3.33 -2.24
N PHE A 62 -5.64 -3.11 -3.43
CA PHE A 62 -5.47 -4.09 -4.49
C PHE A 62 -4.18 -3.75 -5.26
N ALA A 63 -3.73 -4.61 -6.17
CA ALA A 63 -2.59 -4.29 -7.02
C ALA A 63 -2.93 -4.53 -8.50
N ILE A 64 -2.15 -3.93 -9.38
CA ILE A 64 -2.26 -4.12 -10.82
C ILE A 64 -0.89 -4.43 -11.39
N THR A 65 -0.87 -5.13 -12.51
CA THR A 65 0.30 -5.36 -13.37
C THR A 65 0.01 -4.81 -14.77
N GLU A 66 0.87 -5.12 -15.74
CA GLU A 66 0.64 -4.81 -17.13
C GLU A 66 -0.63 -5.47 -17.70
N ASN A 67 -1.01 -6.66 -17.22
CA ASN A 67 -2.15 -7.41 -17.75
C ASN A 67 -3.18 -7.83 -16.71
N TYR A 68 -2.86 -7.80 -15.41
CA TYR A 68 -3.70 -8.33 -14.35
C TYR A 68 -4.06 -7.31 -13.27
N ALA A 69 -5.17 -7.57 -12.60
CA ALA A 69 -5.53 -7.02 -11.30
C ALA A 69 -5.45 -8.13 -10.25
N ILE A 70 -4.96 -7.79 -9.05
CA ILE A 70 -4.73 -8.72 -7.95
C ILE A 70 -5.64 -8.31 -6.79
N PHE A 71 -6.55 -9.20 -6.42
CA PHE A 71 -7.49 -9.02 -5.30
C PHE A 71 -7.07 -9.86 -4.11
N MET A 72 -7.23 -9.33 -2.91
CA MET A 72 -6.80 -9.99 -1.68
C MET A 72 -8.02 -10.41 -0.86
N ASP A 73 -8.36 -11.70 -0.92
CA ASP A 73 -9.37 -12.29 -0.06
C ASP A 73 -8.71 -12.77 1.25
N LEU A 74 -8.59 -11.83 2.18
CA LEU A 74 -7.89 -12.00 3.45
C LEU A 74 -8.91 -12.25 4.57
N PRO A 75 -8.55 -13.02 5.61
CA PRO A 75 -9.51 -13.51 6.59
C PRO A 75 -9.84 -12.47 7.68
N LEU A 76 -10.12 -11.23 7.28
CA LEU A 76 -10.63 -10.17 8.13
C LEU A 76 -12.10 -9.87 7.80
N TYR A 77 -13.00 -10.45 8.57
CA TYR A 77 -14.43 -10.48 8.25
C TYR A 77 -15.23 -9.39 8.95
N PHE A 78 -16.22 -8.84 8.26
CA PHE A 78 -17.25 -8.00 8.84
C PHE A 78 -18.28 -8.85 9.61
N ARG A 79 -18.27 -8.79 10.95
CA ARG A 79 -19.06 -9.65 11.85
C ARG A 79 -19.90 -8.82 12.85
N PRO A 80 -20.90 -8.04 12.39
CA PRO A 80 -21.68 -7.15 13.26
C PRO A 80 -22.48 -7.90 14.34
N LYS A 81 -22.91 -9.13 14.09
CA LYS A 81 -23.59 -9.96 15.09
C LYS A 81 -22.66 -10.35 16.25
N GLU A 82 -21.40 -10.64 15.95
CA GLU A 82 -20.39 -10.99 16.95
C GLU A 82 -19.98 -9.75 17.75
N MET A 83 -19.83 -8.60 17.09
CA MET A 83 -19.61 -7.30 17.73
C MET A 83 -20.65 -7.03 18.82
N VAL A 84 -21.95 -7.18 18.51
CA VAL A 84 -23.02 -6.93 19.49
C VAL A 84 -23.04 -7.98 20.59
N LYS A 85 -22.88 -9.28 20.24
CA LYS A 85 -22.96 -10.39 21.20
C LYS A 85 -21.77 -10.42 22.17
N ASN A 86 -20.56 -10.20 21.64
CA ASN A 86 -19.30 -10.40 22.35
C ASN A 86 -18.62 -9.08 22.75
N LYS A 87 -19.19 -7.93 22.36
CA LYS A 87 -18.61 -6.59 22.57
C LYS A 87 -17.19 -6.44 21.99
N THR A 88 -16.95 -7.10 20.86
CA THR A 88 -15.69 -7.01 20.09
C THR A 88 -15.77 -5.89 19.06
N LEU A 89 -14.70 -5.66 18.29
CA LEU A 89 -14.79 -4.81 17.11
C LEU A 89 -15.66 -5.42 16.01
N ILE A 90 -16.09 -4.56 15.08
CA ILE A 90 -16.94 -4.94 13.95
C ILE A 90 -16.25 -5.86 12.94
N PHE A 91 -14.92 -5.79 12.89
CA PHE A 91 -14.08 -6.70 12.09
C PHE A 91 -13.40 -7.72 13.00
N SER A 92 -13.37 -8.97 12.56
CA SER A 92 -12.76 -10.08 13.30
C SER A 92 -11.88 -10.90 12.37
N PHE A 93 -10.63 -11.11 12.79
CA PHE A 93 -9.64 -11.87 12.04
C PHE A 93 -9.76 -13.36 12.36
N ASP A 94 -9.82 -14.21 11.33
CA ASP A 94 -9.83 -15.67 11.47
C ASP A 94 -8.44 -16.25 11.17
N SER A 95 -7.68 -16.52 12.22
CA SER A 95 -6.33 -17.10 12.11
C SER A 95 -6.32 -18.53 11.59
N THR A 96 -7.47 -19.21 11.50
CA THR A 96 -7.57 -20.58 11.00
C THR A 96 -7.67 -20.66 9.47
N LYS A 97 -7.91 -19.53 8.81
CA LYS A 97 -8.09 -19.43 7.35
C LYS A 97 -6.80 -19.03 6.67
N LYS A 98 -6.55 -19.58 5.48
CA LYS A 98 -5.47 -19.09 4.61
C LYS A 98 -5.84 -17.75 3.98
N ALA A 99 -4.83 -17.01 3.54
CA ALA A 99 -5.03 -15.85 2.68
C ALA A 99 -5.15 -16.31 1.22
N ARG A 100 -6.07 -15.70 0.46
CA ARG A 100 -6.26 -16.00 -0.96
C ARG A 100 -6.00 -14.76 -1.83
N PHE A 101 -5.37 -14.97 -2.96
CA PHE A 101 -5.00 -13.92 -3.92
C PHE A 101 -5.60 -14.24 -5.28
N GLY A 102 -6.48 -13.39 -5.77
CA GLY A 102 -7.20 -13.57 -7.03
C GLY A 102 -6.55 -12.73 -8.12
N VAL A 103 -5.94 -13.38 -9.11
CA VAL A 103 -5.33 -12.74 -10.27
C VAL A 103 -6.30 -12.78 -11.44
N LEU A 104 -6.76 -11.62 -11.89
CA LEU A 104 -7.76 -11.46 -12.95
C LEU A 104 -7.19 -10.63 -14.10
N PRO A 105 -7.38 -11.00 -15.37
CA PRO A 105 -7.06 -10.10 -16.47
C PRO A 105 -7.77 -8.75 -16.30
N ARG A 106 -7.02 -7.65 -16.32
CA ARG A 106 -7.52 -6.33 -15.87
C ARG A 106 -8.65 -5.73 -16.73
N TYR A 107 -8.94 -6.32 -17.89
CA TYR A 107 -10.07 -5.93 -18.75
C TYR A 107 -11.16 -7.00 -18.86
N ALA A 108 -11.11 -8.03 -18.01
CA ALA A 108 -12.15 -9.05 -17.94
C ALA A 108 -13.53 -8.41 -17.72
N LYS A 109 -14.57 -9.06 -18.24
CA LYS A 109 -15.96 -8.59 -18.12
C LYS A 109 -16.74 -9.32 -17.02
N ASP A 110 -16.18 -10.42 -16.53
CA ASP A 110 -16.64 -11.20 -15.39
C ASP A 110 -15.41 -11.80 -14.67
N ASP A 111 -15.63 -12.42 -13.52
CA ASP A 111 -14.57 -13.04 -12.73
C ASP A 111 -14.27 -14.50 -13.15
N LYS A 112 -14.82 -15.01 -14.26
CA LYS A 112 -14.61 -16.42 -14.66
C LYS A 112 -13.15 -16.73 -15.00
N GLN A 113 -12.38 -15.71 -15.33
CA GLN A 113 -10.96 -15.82 -15.66
C GLN A 113 -10.05 -15.60 -14.44
N ILE A 114 -10.62 -15.39 -13.25
CA ILE A 114 -9.84 -15.22 -12.04
C ILE A 114 -9.13 -16.53 -11.69
N ARG A 115 -7.84 -16.43 -11.36
CA ARG A 115 -7.07 -17.52 -10.79
C ARG A 115 -6.77 -17.23 -9.34
N TRP A 116 -7.24 -18.09 -8.44
CA TRP A 116 -7.02 -17.96 -7.00
C TRP A 116 -5.79 -18.76 -6.57
N PHE A 117 -4.96 -18.11 -5.77
CA PHE A 117 -3.77 -18.67 -5.15
C PHE A 117 -3.93 -18.64 -3.63
N GLU A 118 -3.38 -19.62 -2.93
CA GLU A 118 -3.40 -19.67 -1.47
C GLU A 118 -2.01 -19.48 -0.89
N LEU A 119 -1.89 -18.64 0.13
CA LEU A 119 -0.69 -18.50 0.95
C LEU A 119 -1.05 -18.69 2.44
N PRO A 120 -0.06 -18.90 3.32
CA PRO A 120 -0.30 -18.91 4.76
C PRO A 120 -1.09 -17.68 5.23
N ASN A 121 -1.80 -17.84 6.34
CA ASN A 121 -2.59 -16.78 6.95
C ASN A 121 -1.78 -15.47 7.08
N CYS A 122 -2.40 -14.37 6.69
CA CYS A 122 -1.88 -13.01 6.85
C CYS A 122 -2.96 -11.97 6.62
N PHE A 123 -2.61 -10.73 6.93
CA PHE A 123 -3.38 -9.56 6.56
C PHE A 123 -2.48 -8.52 5.88
N ILE A 124 -3.04 -7.74 4.96
CA ILE A 124 -2.32 -6.70 4.20
C ILE A 124 -3.20 -5.47 4.19
N PHE A 125 -2.67 -4.35 4.66
CA PHE A 125 -3.25 -3.05 4.39
C PHE A 125 -2.77 -2.55 3.03
N HIS A 126 -1.45 -2.42 2.83
CA HIS A 126 -0.91 -1.71 1.68
C HIS A 126 0.02 -2.55 0.81
N ASN A 127 -0.13 -2.41 -0.50
CA ASN A 127 0.78 -2.97 -1.49
C ASN A 127 1.72 -1.88 -2.03
N ALA A 128 3.00 -2.23 -2.22
CA ALA A 128 3.98 -1.35 -2.84
C ALA A 128 3.74 -1.29 -4.36
N ASN A 129 3.82 -2.44 -5.02
CA ASN A 129 3.64 -2.58 -6.47
C ASN A 129 3.49 -4.06 -6.85
N ALA A 130 3.07 -4.33 -8.08
CA ALA A 130 3.07 -5.67 -8.67
C ALA A 130 3.51 -5.64 -10.13
N TRP A 131 4.04 -6.76 -10.64
CA TRP A 131 4.44 -6.91 -12.03
C TRP A 131 4.42 -8.38 -12.47
N GLU A 132 4.73 -8.61 -13.74
CA GLU A 132 4.81 -9.93 -14.35
C GLU A 132 6.27 -10.30 -14.66
N GLU A 133 6.66 -11.53 -14.36
CA GLU A 133 7.95 -12.13 -14.72
C GLU A 133 7.71 -13.52 -15.30
N GLU A 134 7.87 -13.66 -16.62
CA GLU A 134 7.63 -14.92 -17.33
C GLU A 134 6.22 -15.48 -17.03
N ASP A 135 6.13 -16.65 -16.40
CA ASP A 135 4.88 -17.32 -16.01
C ASP A 135 4.38 -16.85 -14.61
N GLU A 136 5.04 -15.91 -13.95
CA GLU A 136 4.72 -15.47 -12.59
C GLU A 136 4.17 -14.04 -12.52
N VAL A 137 3.25 -13.83 -11.58
CA VAL A 137 2.87 -12.51 -11.09
C VAL A 137 3.55 -12.29 -9.74
N VAL A 138 4.27 -11.17 -9.61
CA VAL A 138 4.99 -10.78 -8.40
C VAL A 138 4.26 -9.63 -7.72
N LEU A 139 4.07 -9.73 -6.41
CA LEU A 139 3.46 -8.70 -5.56
C LEU A 139 4.41 -8.33 -4.42
N ILE A 140 4.67 -7.04 -4.26
CA ILE A 140 5.42 -6.50 -3.11
C ILE A 140 4.43 -5.82 -2.17
N THR A 141 4.44 -6.24 -0.90
CA THR A 141 3.40 -5.86 0.06
C THR A 141 3.93 -5.76 1.48
N CYS A 142 3.27 -4.94 2.31
CA CYS A 142 3.46 -4.93 3.76
C CYS A 142 2.49 -5.95 4.39
N ARG A 143 3.05 -7.04 4.92
CA ARG A 143 2.32 -8.18 5.45
C ARG A 143 2.30 -8.11 6.98
N LEU A 144 1.09 -8.21 7.54
CA LEU A 144 0.84 -8.36 8.96
C LEU A 144 0.60 -9.83 9.29
N GLU A 145 1.27 -10.31 10.34
CA GLU A 145 1.00 -11.61 10.94
C GLU A 145 -0.03 -11.47 12.06
N ASN A 146 -1.12 -12.25 11.99
CA ASN A 146 -2.16 -12.35 13.03
C ASN A 146 -2.59 -11.01 13.66
N PRO A 147 -3.16 -10.07 12.89
CA PRO A 147 -3.55 -8.77 13.45
C PRO A 147 -4.59 -8.93 14.56
N GLU A 148 -4.18 -8.71 15.81
CA GLU A 148 -5.09 -8.65 16.95
C GLU A 148 -5.82 -7.31 16.97
N LEU A 149 -6.92 -7.22 16.22
CA LEU A 149 -7.69 -5.98 16.10
C LEU A 149 -8.48 -5.62 17.36
N ASN A 150 -8.64 -6.54 18.32
CA ASN A 150 -9.45 -6.30 19.54
C ASN A 150 -8.97 -5.13 20.41
N ASN A 151 -7.76 -4.60 20.19
CA ASN A 151 -7.19 -3.48 20.94
C ASN A 151 -7.37 -2.10 20.29
N VAL A 152 -8.02 -1.98 19.12
CA VAL A 152 -8.16 -0.67 18.42
C VAL A 152 -9.36 0.16 18.95
N GLY A 153 -10.24 -0.42 19.79
CA GLY A 153 -11.51 0.19 20.23
C GLY A 153 -11.53 0.79 21.64
N GLY A 154 -10.44 0.79 22.40
CA GLY A 154 -10.37 1.33 23.76
C GLY A 154 -9.03 2.04 23.98
N ALA A 155 -9.02 3.04 24.89
CA ALA A 155 -7.89 3.90 25.23
C ALA A 155 -6.54 3.23 24.93
N VAL A 156 -5.91 3.70 23.86
CA VAL A 156 -4.72 3.16 23.21
C VAL A 156 -3.66 2.85 24.28
N LYS A 157 -3.55 1.58 24.69
CA LYS A 157 -2.34 1.11 25.37
C LYS A 157 -1.34 0.79 24.26
N GLU A 158 -0.43 1.73 24.16
CA GLU A 158 0.22 2.25 22.96
C GLU A 158 1.51 1.52 22.63
N LYS A 159 1.51 0.18 22.70
CA LYS A 159 2.70 -0.58 22.35
C LYS A 159 2.41 -1.66 21.32
N LEU A 160 3.11 -1.52 20.20
CA LEU A 160 3.20 -2.41 19.06
C LEU A 160 3.91 -3.74 19.41
N GLU A 161 3.81 -4.25 20.65
CA GLU A 161 4.49 -5.49 21.05
C GLU A 161 3.92 -6.73 20.32
N SER A 162 2.78 -6.60 19.61
CA SER A 162 2.13 -7.69 18.87
C SER A 162 1.90 -7.46 17.36
N PHE A 163 2.33 -6.33 16.76
CA PHE A 163 2.17 -6.11 15.31
C PHE A 163 3.51 -6.25 14.58
N SER A 164 3.75 -7.44 14.02
CA SER A 164 4.83 -7.62 13.04
C SER A 164 4.30 -7.22 11.66
N ASN A 165 4.70 -6.03 11.19
CA ASN A 165 4.48 -5.60 9.81
C ASN A 165 5.81 -5.55 9.06
N GLU A 166 5.90 -6.34 8.00
CA GLU A 166 7.14 -6.65 7.30
C GLU A 166 6.92 -6.55 5.78
N LEU A 167 7.93 -6.09 5.05
CA LEU A 167 7.90 -6.11 3.59
C LEU A 167 8.07 -7.55 3.09
N TYR A 168 7.22 -7.96 2.15
CA TYR A 168 7.22 -9.29 1.56
C TYR A 168 7.17 -9.23 0.03
N GLU A 169 7.81 -10.20 -0.59
CA GLU A 169 7.60 -10.57 -1.99
C GLU A 169 6.72 -11.82 -2.03
N MET A 170 5.64 -11.77 -2.82
CA MET A 170 4.76 -12.90 -3.08
C MET A 170 4.78 -13.20 -4.57
N ARG A 171 4.90 -14.48 -4.94
CA ARG A 171 4.93 -14.93 -6.33
C ARG A 171 3.81 -15.92 -6.59
N PHE A 172 3.12 -15.73 -7.71
CA PHE A 172 2.00 -16.53 -8.15
C PHE A 172 2.27 -17.09 -9.54
N ASN A 173 2.51 -18.40 -9.64
CA ASN A 173 2.81 -19.02 -10.92
C ASN A 173 1.51 -19.28 -11.71
N MET A 174 1.30 -18.49 -12.76
CA MET A 174 0.12 -18.49 -13.63
C MET A 174 0.04 -19.73 -14.53
N LYS A 175 1.01 -20.65 -14.47
CA LYS A 175 0.97 -21.92 -15.18
C LYS A 175 0.73 -23.08 -14.22
N THR A 176 1.59 -23.27 -13.22
CA THR A 176 1.54 -24.39 -12.27
C THR A 176 0.47 -24.22 -11.19
N GLY A 177 0.15 -22.97 -10.81
CA GLY A 177 -0.78 -22.67 -9.72
C GLY A 177 -0.12 -22.64 -8.35
N GLU A 178 1.21 -22.78 -8.31
CA GLU A 178 1.99 -22.64 -7.08
C GLU A 178 2.07 -21.16 -6.67
N ALA A 179 2.11 -20.95 -5.36
CA ALA A 179 2.34 -19.64 -4.78
C ALA A 179 3.43 -19.73 -3.70
N SER A 180 4.24 -18.69 -3.61
CA SER A 180 5.30 -18.58 -2.61
C SER A 180 5.37 -17.17 -2.05
N GLN A 181 6.00 -17.04 -0.89
CA GLN A 181 6.26 -15.75 -0.27
C GLN A 181 7.63 -15.73 0.40
N GLN A 182 8.32 -14.60 0.31
CA GLN A 182 9.62 -14.36 0.92
C GLN A 182 9.58 -13.06 1.70
N LYS A 183 10.09 -13.12 2.94
CA LYS A 183 10.28 -11.93 3.75
C LYS A 183 11.45 -11.10 3.23
N LEU A 184 11.25 -9.78 3.13
CA LEU A 184 12.24 -8.82 2.66
C LEU A 184 12.77 -7.89 3.74
N SER A 185 12.06 -7.69 4.85
CA SER A 185 12.51 -6.76 5.91
C SER A 185 12.34 -7.32 7.31
N ALA A 186 13.03 -6.69 8.28
CA ALA A 186 12.60 -6.73 9.67
C ALA A 186 11.25 -6.02 9.85
N SER A 187 10.58 -6.24 10.99
CA SER A 187 9.28 -5.65 11.30
C SER A 187 9.33 -4.12 11.42
N THR A 188 8.14 -3.50 11.57
CA THR A 188 7.86 -2.06 11.74
C THR A 188 7.78 -1.24 10.45
N VAL A 189 7.49 -1.88 9.31
CA VAL A 189 7.41 -1.24 8.00
C VAL A 189 5.98 -1.26 7.44
N ASP A 190 5.44 -0.09 7.08
CA ASP A 190 4.17 0.04 6.36
C ASP A 190 4.19 1.26 5.40
N PHE A 191 3.05 1.57 4.78
CA PHE A 191 2.87 2.64 3.80
C PHE A 191 3.97 2.61 2.73
N PRO A 192 4.10 1.48 2.00
CA PRO A 192 5.12 1.34 0.99
C PRO A 192 4.81 2.24 -0.20
N ARG A 193 5.87 2.84 -0.74
CA ARG A 193 5.83 3.78 -1.86
C ARG A 193 6.91 3.41 -2.85
N VAL A 194 6.62 3.68 -4.11
CA VAL A 194 7.52 3.45 -5.24
C VAL A 194 7.50 4.68 -6.14
N ASN A 195 8.42 4.73 -7.11
CA ASN A 195 8.26 5.64 -8.24
C ASN A 195 7.02 5.23 -9.04
N GLU A 196 5.95 6.03 -8.99
CA GLU A 196 4.65 5.71 -9.59
C GLU A 196 4.72 5.56 -11.12
N SER A 197 5.76 6.08 -11.78
CA SER A 197 6.04 5.80 -13.19
C SER A 197 6.19 4.30 -13.50
N TYR A 198 6.47 3.49 -12.47
CA TYR A 198 6.61 2.04 -12.55
C TYR A 198 5.38 1.27 -12.01
N THR A 199 4.27 1.92 -11.70
CA THR A 199 3.05 1.21 -11.25
C THR A 199 2.62 0.15 -12.27
N GLY A 200 2.53 -1.11 -11.82
CA GLY A 200 2.22 -2.27 -12.64
C GLY A 200 3.38 -2.83 -13.46
N ARG A 201 4.59 -2.27 -13.31
CA ARG A 201 5.84 -2.69 -13.97
C ARG A 201 6.90 -3.04 -12.93
N LYS A 202 7.88 -3.83 -13.35
CA LYS A 202 9.00 -4.20 -12.50
C LYS A 202 9.73 -2.94 -12.02
N GLN A 203 9.93 -2.85 -10.72
CA GLN A 203 10.70 -1.81 -10.05
C GLN A 203 11.84 -2.46 -9.26
N ARG A 204 12.80 -1.66 -8.82
CA ARG A 204 13.89 -2.05 -7.92
C ARG A 204 13.74 -1.48 -6.51
N TYR A 205 13.25 -0.26 -6.35
CA TYR A 205 13.29 0.47 -5.08
C TYR A 205 11.91 0.60 -4.44
N VAL A 206 11.86 0.34 -3.14
CA VAL A 206 10.67 0.55 -2.30
C VAL A 206 11.05 1.43 -1.13
N TYR A 207 10.21 2.42 -0.85
CA TYR A 207 10.32 3.29 0.31
C TYR A 207 9.21 2.93 1.29
N GLY A 208 9.55 2.57 2.52
CA GLY A 208 8.58 2.25 3.56
C GLY A 208 8.64 3.25 4.70
N THR A 209 7.53 3.48 5.38
CA THR A 209 7.53 4.21 6.65
C THR A 209 7.95 3.27 7.79
N ILE A 210 8.69 3.83 8.76
CA ILE A 210 9.08 3.13 9.98
C ILE A 210 8.07 3.52 11.06
N LEU A 211 7.44 2.53 11.71
CA LEU A 211 6.37 2.75 12.68
C LEU A 211 6.82 2.46 14.12
N ASP A 212 6.54 3.39 15.03
CA ASP A 212 6.60 3.16 16.47
C ASP A 212 5.27 2.63 17.02
N SER A 213 4.16 3.10 16.43
CA SER A 213 2.81 2.58 16.64
C SER A 213 1.99 2.72 15.35
N ILE A 214 0.76 2.18 15.32
CA ILE A 214 -0.16 2.25 14.16
C ILE A 214 -0.30 3.69 13.62
N ALA A 215 -0.21 4.70 14.48
CA ALA A 215 -0.41 6.10 14.13
C ALA A 215 0.87 6.96 14.14
N LYS A 216 2.02 6.40 14.52
CA LYS A 216 3.26 7.18 14.75
C LYS A 216 4.39 6.69 13.85
N VAL A 217 4.62 7.41 12.75
CA VAL A 217 5.76 7.21 11.84
C VAL A 217 6.99 7.88 12.43
N THR A 218 8.10 7.17 12.59
CA THR A 218 9.37 7.72 13.12
C THR A 218 10.41 7.98 12.04
N GLY A 219 10.20 7.49 10.83
CA GLY A 219 11.16 7.65 9.75
C GLY A 219 10.77 6.97 8.45
N VAL A 220 11.72 6.94 7.52
CA VAL A 220 11.57 6.31 6.20
C VAL A 220 12.74 5.36 5.95
N VAL A 221 12.47 4.20 5.38
CA VAL A 221 13.46 3.20 4.97
C VAL A 221 13.44 3.03 3.46
N LYS A 222 14.61 2.87 2.85
CA LYS A 222 14.77 2.52 1.44
C LYS A 222 15.25 1.08 1.28
N PHE A 223 14.53 0.30 0.48
CA PHE A 223 14.87 -1.05 0.07
C PHE A 223 15.32 -1.11 -1.39
N ASP A 224 16.31 -1.95 -1.67
CA ASP A 224 16.72 -2.37 -3.00
C ASP A 224 16.37 -3.86 -3.19
N LEU A 225 15.36 -4.15 -4.00
CA LEU A 225 14.85 -5.50 -4.22
C LEU A 225 15.81 -6.40 -5.01
N HIS A 226 16.83 -5.84 -5.66
CA HIS A 226 17.86 -6.64 -6.34
C HIS A 226 18.96 -7.12 -5.36
N ALA A 227 19.05 -6.51 -4.18
CA ALA A 227 19.95 -6.94 -3.14
C ALA A 227 19.30 -8.03 -2.27
N LYS A 228 20.11 -8.96 -1.75
CA LYS A 228 19.60 -10.04 -0.90
C LYS A 228 19.12 -9.47 0.44
N PRO A 229 17.91 -9.85 0.91
CA PRO A 229 17.46 -9.47 2.23
C PRO A 229 18.31 -10.16 3.32
N ASP A 230 18.54 -9.44 4.42
CA ASP A 230 19.22 -9.99 5.58
C ASP A 230 18.21 -10.64 6.53
N SER A 231 17.99 -11.95 6.35
CA SER A 231 16.99 -12.72 7.09
C SER A 231 17.27 -12.86 8.59
N GLY A 232 18.47 -12.51 9.06
CA GLY A 232 18.85 -12.60 10.47
C GLY A 232 18.51 -11.37 11.32
N LYS A 233 18.19 -10.23 10.68
CA LYS A 233 17.93 -8.97 11.38
C LYS A 233 16.52 -8.95 11.98
N THR A 234 16.45 -8.55 13.24
CA THR A 234 15.19 -8.27 13.96
C THR A 234 14.86 -6.79 14.05
N LYS A 235 15.79 -5.93 13.59
CA LYS A 235 15.66 -4.47 13.55
C LYS A 235 16.08 -3.95 12.18
N LEU A 236 15.52 -2.81 11.79
CA LEU A 236 15.91 -2.12 10.56
C LEU A 236 17.27 -1.45 10.76
N GLU A 237 18.25 -1.89 9.97
CA GLU A 237 19.60 -1.36 9.94
C GLU A 237 20.11 -1.42 8.51
N VAL A 238 20.87 -0.39 8.08
CA VAL A 238 21.48 -0.35 6.75
C VAL A 238 22.36 -1.59 6.52
N GLY A 239 22.30 -2.14 5.31
CA GLY A 239 23.00 -3.36 4.90
C GLY A 239 22.04 -4.41 4.31
N GLY A 240 22.58 -5.28 3.44
CA GLY A 240 21.76 -6.19 2.64
C GLY A 240 20.90 -5.39 1.65
N ASN A 241 19.59 -5.62 1.67
CA ASN A 241 18.64 -4.88 0.85
C ASN A 241 18.24 -3.52 1.43
N VAL A 242 18.56 -3.21 2.69
CA VAL A 242 18.29 -1.89 3.28
C VAL A 242 19.40 -0.93 2.88
N GLN A 243 19.09 0.05 2.03
CA GLN A 243 20.08 0.99 1.48
C GLN A 243 20.20 2.29 2.28
N GLY A 244 19.16 2.66 3.03
CA GLY A 244 19.18 3.89 3.81
C GLY A 244 18.01 3.99 4.78
N LEU A 245 18.22 4.76 5.84
CA LEU A 245 17.24 5.08 6.87
C LEU A 245 17.27 6.58 7.10
N TYR A 246 16.10 7.19 7.11
CA TYR A 246 15.89 8.57 7.52
C TYR A 246 15.11 8.59 8.83
N ASP A 247 15.75 9.04 9.91
CA ASP A 247 15.15 9.14 11.24
C ASP A 247 14.71 10.59 11.49
N LEU A 248 13.46 10.79 11.89
CA LEU A 248 12.94 12.12 12.24
C LEU A 248 13.53 12.67 13.54
N GLY A 249 14.02 11.77 14.40
CA GLY A 249 14.53 12.04 15.73
C GLY A 249 13.47 11.90 16.83
N PRO A 250 13.91 11.89 18.10
CA PRO A 250 13.02 11.65 19.24
C PRO A 250 11.86 12.66 19.36
N GLY A 251 10.65 12.15 19.61
CA GLY A 251 9.44 12.95 19.81
C GLY A 251 8.92 13.63 18.53
N LYS A 252 9.42 13.24 17.36
CA LYS A 252 8.97 13.74 16.06
C LYS A 252 8.34 12.59 15.29
N PHE A 253 7.16 12.86 14.72
CA PHE A 253 6.37 11.86 14.03
C PHE A 253 5.90 12.35 12.67
N GLY A 254 6.01 11.49 11.67
CA GLY A 254 5.75 11.81 10.27
C GLY A 254 4.39 11.36 9.75
N SER A 255 4.18 11.60 8.47
CA SER A 255 3.15 10.97 7.64
C SER A 255 3.75 9.90 6.73
N GLU A 256 2.91 9.25 5.92
CA GLU A 256 3.38 8.62 4.67
C GLU A 256 4.23 9.61 3.86
N ALA A 257 5.35 9.12 3.32
CA ALA A 257 6.17 9.87 2.38
C ALA A 257 5.62 9.73 0.96
N VAL A 258 5.71 10.77 0.14
CA VAL A 258 5.40 10.68 -1.29
C VAL A 258 6.71 10.72 -2.06
N TYR A 259 6.89 9.78 -2.98
CA TYR A 259 8.00 9.81 -3.93
C TYR A 259 7.66 10.77 -5.08
N VAL A 260 8.58 11.69 -5.39
CA VAL A 260 8.48 12.63 -6.50
C VAL A 260 9.73 12.50 -7.37
N PRO A 261 9.62 12.01 -8.62
CA PRO A 261 10.77 11.89 -9.50
C PRO A 261 11.33 13.27 -9.84
N ARG A 262 12.65 13.39 -10.02
CA ARG A 262 13.27 14.63 -10.52
C ARG A 262 12.78 14.97 -11.92
N VAL A 263 12.67 13.95 -12.77
CA VAL A 263 12.11 14.02 -14.12
C VAL A 263 11.02 12.97 -14.21
N PRO A 264 9.76 13.34 -14.52
CA PRO A 264 8.67 12.37 -14.67
C PRO A 264 8.98 11.30 -15.73
N GLY A 265 8.55 10.06 -15.49
CA GLY A 265 8.76 8.94 -16.40
C GLY A 265 9.84 7.97 -15.94
N THR A 266 10.40 7.22 -16.89
CA THR A 266 11.33 6.10 -16.63
C THR A 266 12.68 6.27 -17.34
N ASP A 267 12.97 7.48 -17.85
CA ASP A 267 14.19 7.76 -18.61
C ASP A 267 15.40 8.09 -17.70
N SER A 268 15.14 8.43 -16.43
CA SER A 268 16.15 8.63 -15.40
C SER A 268 16.35 7.37 -14.56
N GLU A 269 17.35 7.37 -13.67
CA GLU A 269 17.46 6.34 -12.65
C GLU A 269 16.18 6.31 -11.79
N GLU A 270 15.73 5.10 -11.46
CA GLU A 270 14.44 4.87 -10.82
C GLU A 270 14.27 5.61 -9.48
N ASP A 271 15.36 5.78 -8.73
CA ASP A 271 15.43 6.47 -7.44
C ASP A 271 15.91 7.93 -7.53
N ASP A 272 16.11 8.49 -8.72
CA ASP A 272 16.47 9.90 -8.90
C ASP A 272 15.26 10.81 -8.67
N GLY A 273 15.07 11.14 -7.40
CA GLY A 273 13.95 11.96 -6.98
C GLY A 273 14.01 12.27 -5.49
N TYR A 274 12.84 12.61 -4.97
CA TYR A 274 12.68 13.15 -3.64
C TYR A 274 11.61 12.38 -2.88
N LEU A 275 11.78 12.29 -1.56
CA LEU A 275 10.72 11.90 -0.65
C LEU A 275 10.22 13.15 0.06
N ILE A 276 8.91 13.36 0.02
CA ILE A 276 8.25 14.49 0.68
C ILE A 276 7.31 13.94 1.75
N LEU A 277 7.46 14.38 2.99
CA LEU A 277 6.56 13.99 4.09
C LEU A 277 6.28 15.15 5.03
N PHE A 278 5.14 15.10 5.69
CA PHE A 278 4.88 15.96 6.84
C PHE A 278 5.56 15.38 8.07
N ALA A 279 6.02 16.26 8.97
CA ALA A 279 6.53 15.91 10.28
C ALA A 279 5.91 16.81 11.35
N HIS A 280 5.61 16.25 12.51
CA HIS A 280 5.12 16.95 13.68
C HIS A 280 6.09 16.71 14.84
N ASP A 281 6.59 17.79 15.42
CA ASP A 281 7.41 17.73 16.62
C ASP A 281 6.51 17.88 17.86
N GLU A 282 6.26 16.77 18.56
CA GLU A 282 5.44 16.78 19.78
C GLU A 282 6.12 17.56 20.92
N ASN A 283 7.45 17.77 20.87
CA ASN A 283 8.16 18.54 21.90
C ASN A 283 7.88 20.05 21.78
N THR A 284 7.71 20.55 20.55
CA THR A 284 7.53 21.99 20.28
C THR A 284 6.12 22.34 19.79
N GLY A 285 5.31 21.34 19.42
CA GLY A 285 3.98 21.52 18.83
C GLY A 285 4.00 21.98 17.37
N LYS A 286 5.18 22.09 16.75
CA LYS A 286 5.35 22.58 15.37
C LYS A 286 5.17 21.48 14.33
N SER A 287 4.89 21.87 13.10
CA SER A 287 4.82 20.96 11.95
C SER A 287 5.71 21.46 10.82
N PHE A 288 6.23 20.51 10.05
CA PHE A 288 7.19 20.75 8.99
C PHE A 288 6.85 19.90 7.76
N VAL A 289 7.32 20.34 6.60
CA VAL A 289 7.47 19.47 5.41
C VAL A 289 8.96 19.17 5.26
N HIS A 290 9.31 17.90 5.21
CA HIS A 290 10.66 17.42 4.96
C HIS A 290 10.77 16.99 3.51
N VAL A 291 11.86 17.43 2.85
CA VAL A 291 12.24 16.98 1.51
C VAL A 291 13.58 16.27 1.61
N ILE A 292 13.60 14.99 1.29
CA ILE A 292 14.77 14.11 1.42
C ILE A 292 15.18 13.65 0.03
N ASP A 293 16.48 13.53 -0.21
CA ASP A 293 17.01 12.91 -1.42
C ASP A 293 16.75 11.40 -1.39
N ALA A 294 15.90 10.92 -2.31
CA ALA A 294 15.44 9.53 -2.31
C ALA A 294 16.54 8.54 -2.74
N LYS A 295 17.60 9.02 -3.38
CA LYS A 295 18.74 8.21 -3.81
C LYS A 295 19.70 7.95 -2.65
N THR A 296 20.12 9.02 -1.99
CA THR A 296 21.16 9.00 -0.95
C THR A 296 20.60 8.70 0.44
N MET A 297 19.31 8.97 0.69
CA MET A 297 18.69 8.86 2.02
C MET A 297 19.51 9.60 3.10
N SER A 298 20.08 10.75 2.73
CA SER A 298 20.89 11.58 3.63
C SER A 298 20.14 11.91 4.93
N ALA A 299 20.85 11.85 6.06
CA ALA A 299 20.32 12.29 7.35
C ALA A 299 20.03 13.80 7.38
N ASP A 300 20.79 14.58 6.61
CA ASP A 300 20.52 16.00 6.38
C ASP A 300 19.50 16.13 5.22
N PRO A 301 18.25 16.55 5.49
CA PRO A 301 17.25 16.75 4.44
C PRO A 301 17.66 17.91 3.52
N ILE A 302 17.23 17.83 2.26
CA ILE A 302 17.47 18.88 1.26
C ILE A 302 16.77 20.19 1.67
N ALA A 303 15.55 20.06 2.19
CA ALA A 303 14.79 21.19 2.68
C ALA A 303 13.89 20.77 3.86
N VAL A 304 13.71 21.71 4.79
CA VAL A 304 12.72 21.61 5.87
C VAL A 304 11.93 22.91 5.86
N VAL A 305 10.63 22.81 5.64
CA VAL A 305 9.72 23.97 5.59
C VAL A 305 8.84 23.96 6.83
N GLU A 306 8.99 24.95 7.70
CA GLU A 306 8.09 25.13 8.86
C GLU A 306 6.70 25.57 8.39
N LEU A 307 5.66 24.92 8.91
CA LEU A 307 4.28 25.25 8.62
C LEU A 307 3.69 26.18 9.70
N PRO A 308 2.83 27.13 9.32
CA PRO A 308 2.26 28.10 10.27
C PRO A 308 1.27 27.47 11.26
N HIS A 309 0.81 26.24 11.00
CA HIS A 309 -0.16 25.53 11.79
C HIS A 309 0.20 24.05 11.93
N ARG A 310 -0.31 23.43 13.00
CA ARG A 310 -0.18 22.00 13.21
C ARG A 310 -0.90 21.22 12.10
N VAL A 311 -0.17 20.30 11.48
CA VAL A 311 -0.73 19.25 10.62
C VAL A 311 -0.96 18.01 11.50
N PRO A 312 -2.22 17.52 11.63
CA PRO A 312 -2.49 16.29 12.38
C PRO A 312 -1.92 15.06 11.65
N TYR A 313 -1.79 13.95 12.37
CA TYR A 313 -1.45 12.67 11.77
C TYR A 313 -2.46 12.31 10.68
N GLY A 314 -1.93 11.96 9.50
CA GLY A 314 -2.70 11.63 8.31
C GLY A 314 -2.34 10.24 7.79
N PHE A 315 -3.02 9.84 6.71
CA PHE A 315 -2.81 8.56 6.04
C PHE A 315 -2.15 8.81 4.69
N HIS A 316 -2.90 8.64 3.60
CA HIS A 316 -2.36 8.72 2.25
C HIS A 316 -2.13 10.13 1.76
N ALA A 317 -1.06 10.30 0.99
CA ALA A 317 -0.75 11.52 0.28
C ALA A 317 -0.50 11.25 -1.22
N PHE A 318 -0.73 12.30 -2.01
CA PHE A 318 -0.53 12.29 -3.46
C PHE A 318 0.11 13.61 -3.88
N PHE A 319 1.01 13.56 -4.86
CA PHE A 319 1.66 14.74 -5.43
C PHE A 319 1.10 15.00 -6.82
N VAL A 320 0.66 16.23 -7.06
CA VAL A 320 0.18 16.68 -8.37
C VAL A 320 1.17 17.69 -8.92
N THR A 321 1.64 17.46 -10.13
CA THR A 321 2.52 18.39 -10.85
C THR A 321 1.75 19.64 -11.28
N GLU A 322 2.48 20.74 -11.51
CA GLU A 322 1.89 21.95 -12.07
C GLU A 322 1.21 21.68 -13.42
N ASP A 323 1.84 20.90 -14.30
CA ASP A 323 1.27 20.54 -15.61
C ASP A 323 -0.07 19.80 -15.48
N GLN A 324 -0.18 18.86 -14.53
CA GLN A 324 -1.45 18.17 -14.26
C GLN A 324 -2.54 19.12 -13.76
N LEU A 325 -2.20 20.09 -12.89
CA LEU A 325 -3.14 21.12 -12.44
C LEU A 325 -3.57 22.04 -13.58
N GLN A 326 -2.64 22.39 -14.48
CA GLN A 326 -2.95 23.20 -15.66
C GLN A 326 -3.80 22.45 -16.68
N GLU A 327 -3.58 21.14 -16.86
CA GLU A 327 -4.46 20.29 -17.68
C GLU A 327 -5.88 20.25 -17.12
N GLN A 328 -6.03 20.12 -15.80
CA GLN A 328 -7.35 20.16 -15.14
C GLN A 328 -8.10 21.46 -15.43
N ALA A 329 -7.41 22.60 -15.45
CA ALA A 329 -8.03 23.90 -15.72
C ALA A 329 -8.52 24.09 -17.17
N LYS A 330 -8.15 23.18 -18.09
CA LYS A 330 -8.56 23.20 -19.51
C LYS A 330 -9.78 22.31 -19.80
N LEU A 331 -10.16 21.44 -18.86
CA LEU A 331 -11.37 20.61 -18.91
C LEU A 331 -12.58 21.42 -18.46
#